data_AF-A0A7C0X780-F1
#
_entry.id   AF-A0A7C0X780-F1
#
_cell.length_a   1.000
_cell.length_b   1.000
_cell.length_c   1.000
_cell.angle_alpha   90.00
_cell.angle_beta   90.00
_cell.angle_gamma   90.00
#
_symmetry.space_group_name_H-M   'P 1'
#
loop_
_entity.id
_entity.type
_entity.pdbx_description
1 polymer ?
#
loop_
_entity_poly.entity_id
_entity_poly.type
_entity_poly.pdbx_seq_one_letter_code
_entity_poly.pdbx_strand_id
1 'polypeptide(L)'
;CKIVGADHYLNGDMGRSYLEPGPFEANGIKLEFHNYTHPIYPQCYDGFESHMSAIDLLLNCGADGRRYILRRAEPVKEPDMGPMK
;
A
#
# COMPACT_ATOMS: atom_id res chain seq x y z
N CYS A 1 -0.74 6.01 16.57
CA CYS A 1 -0.78 4.63 17.11
C CYS A 1 -1.24 4.60 18.57
N LYS A 2 -0.50 5.19 19.53
CA LYS A 2 -0.82 5.11 20.97
C LYS A 2 -2.22 5.54 21.41
N ILE A 3 -2.71 6.71 20.98
CA ILE A 3 -4.03 7.24 21.40
C ILE A 3 -5.17 6.28 21.06
N VAL A 4 -5.03 5.51 19.98
CA VAL A 4 -6.04 4.57 19.48
C VAL A 4 -5.70 3.11 19.81
N GLY A 5 -4.64 2.85 20.58
CA GLY A 5 -4.20 1.51 20.93
C GLY A 5 -3.66 0.67 19.76
N ALA A 6 -3.25 1.30 18.66
CA ALA A 6 -2.66 0.59 17.53
C ALA A 6 -1.17 0.25 17.79
N ASP A 7 -0.77 -0.92 17.34
CA ASP A 7 0.58 -1.51 17.45
C ASP A 7 1.29 -1.60 16.09
N HIS A 8 0.62 -1.29 14.98
CA HIS A 8 1.18 -1.27 13.63
C HIS A 8 1.08 0.12 13.00
N TYR A 9 2.09 0.49 12.22
CA TYR A 9 2.07 1.64 11.32
C TYR A 9 2.42 1.16 9.91
N LEU A 10 1.44 1.21 9.00
CA LEU A 10 1.61 0.81 7.61
C LEU A 10 1.86 2.04 6.74
N ASN A 11 2.93 2.03 5.96
CA ASN A 11 3.25 3.07 4.98
C ASN A 11 3.49 2.48 3.58
N GLY A 12 3.39 3.28 2.53
CA GLY A 12 3.82 2.88 1.20
C GLY A 12 5.34 2.65 1.15
N ASP A 13 5.80 1.85 0.19
CA ASP A 13 7.22 1.46 0.07
C ASP A 13 8.19 2.67 -0.01
N MET A 14 7.74 3.80 -0.58
CA MET A 14 8.49 5.06 -0.60
C MET A 14 8.83 5.61 0.80
N GLY A 15 8.07 5.23 1.83
CA GLY A 15 8.33 5.57 3.23
C GLY A 15 9.72 5.14 3.72
N ARG A 16 10.30 4.10 3.13
CA ARG A 16 11.61 3.58 3.51
C ARG A 16 12.74 4.59 3.34
N SER A 17 12.58 5.58 2.46
CA SER A 17 13.63 6.58 2.20
C SER A 17 13.70 7.68 3.24
N TYR A 18 12.68 7.82 4.11
CA TYR A 18 12.60 8.95 5.05
C TYR A 18 12.09 8.59 6.46
N LEU A 19 11.53 7.40 6.67
CA LEU A 19 11.10 6.96 8.00
C LEU A 19 12.27 6.35 8.77
N GLU A 20 12.45 6.81 10.01
CA GLU A 20 13.39 6.24 10.96
C GLU A 20 12.70 5.15 11.79
N PRO A 21 13.15 3.88 11.76
CA PRO A 21 12.49 2.80 12.51
C PRO A 21 12.58 2.93 14.04
N GLY A 22 13.67 3.50 14.55
CA GLY A 22 13.97 3.54 16.00
C GLY A 22 12.85 4.14 16.86
N PRO A 23 12.29 5.31 16.52
CA PRO A 23 11.13 5.87 17.22
C PRO A 23 9.89 4.96 17.22
N PHE A 24 9.66 4.13 16.19
CA PHE A 24 8.53 3.20 16.18
C PHE A 24 8.79 2.03 17.13
N GLU A 25 9.96 1.40 17.03
CA GLU A 25 10.38 0.28 17.86
C GLU A 25 10.40 0.62 19.35
N ALA A 26 10.98 1.77 19.71
CA ALA A 26 11.03 2.26 21.09
C ALA A 26 9.65 2.48 21.72
N ASN A 27 8.61 2.56 20.89
CA ASN A 27 7.23 2.77 21.30
C ASN A 27 6.35 1.52 21.12
N GLY A 28 6.94 0.36 20.81
CA GLY A 28 6.22 -0.88 20.57
C GLY A 28 5.34 -0.84 19.32
N ILE A 29 5.72 -0.04 18.32
CA ILE A 29 4.99 0.10 17.06
C ILE A 29 5.77 -0.63 15.97
N LYS A 30 5.15 -1.63 15.34
CA LYS A 30 5.69 -2.32 14.16
C LYS A 30 5.54 -1.42 12.93
N LEU A 31 6.67 -1.05 12.34
CA LEU A 31 6.68 -0.31 11.08
C LEU A 31 6.60 -1.29 9.91
N GLU A 32 5.50 -1.24 9.17
CA GLU A 32 5.26 -2.10 8.00
C GLU A 32 5.17 -1.27 6.72
N PHE A 33 5.56 -1.88 5.61
CA PHE A 33 5.53 -1.26 4.31
C PHE A 33 4.74 -2.12 3.34
N HIS A 34 3.81 -1.50 2.60
CA HIS A 34 3.13 -2.15 1.50
C HIS A 34 3.69 -1.66 0.15
N ASN A 35 3.88 -2.62 -0.76
CA ASN A 35 4.20 -2.34 -2.15
C ASN A 35 2.93 -2.57 -2.99
N TYR A 36 2.17 -1.50 -3.22
CA TYR A 36 0.95 -1.58 -4.00
C TYR A 36 1.28 -1.58 -5.50
N THR A 37 1.02 -2.71 -6.17
CA THR A 37 1.09 -2.77 -7.62
C THR A 37 -0.18 -2.16 -8.22
N HIS A 38 -0.05 -1.01 -8.88
CA HIS A 38 -1.17 -0.36 -9.57
C HIS A 38 -1.77 -1.30 -10.63
N PRO A 39 -3.10 -1.49 -10.65
CA PRO A 39 -3.72 -2.35 -11.64
C PRO A 39 -3.69 -1.69 -13.01
N ILE A 40 -3.54 -2.51 -14.05
CA ILE A 40 -3.65 -2.08 -15.45
C ILE A 40 -5.11 -2.23 -15.87
N TYR A 41 -5.70 -1.15 -16.38
CA TYR A 41 -7.08 -1.09 -16.86
C TYR A 41 -7.17 -0.23 -18.12
N PRO A 42 -8.22 -0.39 -18.95
CA PRO A 42 -8.42 0.44 -20.13
C PRO A 42 -8.60 1.91 -19.71
N GLN A 43 -7.86 2.81 -20.35
CA GLN A 43 -8.03 4.26 -20.25
C GLN A 43 -8.57 4.81 -21.58
N CYS A 44 -9.11 6.03 -21.56
CA CYS A 44 -9.80 6.64 -22.70
C CYS A 44 -8.88 7.00 -23.89
N TYR A 45 -7.56 7.01 -23.68
CA TYR A 45 -6.56 7.26 -24.71
C TYR A 45 -5.61 6.06 -24.84
N ASP A 46 -4.88 6.02 -25.95
CA ASP A 46 -3.88 4.98 -26.20
C ASP A 46 -2.77 5.02 -25.15
N GLY A 47 -2.42 3.84 -24.63
CA GLY A 47 -1.43 3.68 -23.57
C GLY A 47 -2.05 3.43 -22.20
N PHE A 48 -1.20 3.47 -21.17
CA PHE A 48 -1.60 3.35 -19.77
C PHE A 48 -0.74 4.26 -18.91
N GLU A 49 -1.39 5.21 -18.24
CA GLU A 49 -0.77 6.03 -17.22
C GLU A 49 -0.99 5.42 -15.84
N SER A 50 0.11 5.05 -15.20
CA SER A 50 0.12 4.46 -13.86
C SER A 50 -0.10 5.52 -12.77
N HIS A 51 -0.34 5.09 -11.52
CA HIS A 51 -0.47 5.98 -10.35
C HIS A 51 -1.64 6.98 -10.42
N MET A 52 -2.63 6.73 -11.26
CA MET A 52 -3.85 7.53 -11.34
C MET A 52 -4.79 7.27 -10.16
N SER A 53 -5.66 8.25 -9.89
CA SER A 53 -6.64 8.16 -8.80
C SER A 53 -7.70 7.08 -9.04
N ALA A 54 -8.39 6.65 -7.97
CA ALA A 54 -9.55 5.77 -8.09
C ALA A 54 -10.69 6.37 -8.94
N ILE A 55 -10.74 7.70 -9.09
CA ILE A 55 -11.70 8.39 -9.96
C ILE A 55 -11.38 8.12 -11.43
N ASP A 56 -10.10 8.04 -11.82
CA ASP A 56 -9.71 7.69 -13.20
C ASP A 56 -10.24 6.31 -13.58
N LEU A 57 -10.00 5.32 -12.71
CA LEU A 57 -10.56 3.98 -12.87
C LEU A 57 -12.08 3.98 -12.98
N LEU A 58 -12.77 4.74 -12.11
CA LEU A 58 -14.23 4.83 -12.13
C LEU A 58 -14.76 5.45 -13.42
N LEU A 59 -14.13 6.50 -13.93
CA LEU A 59 -14.58 7.18 -15.14
C LEU A 59 -14.27 6.38 -16.41
N ASN A 60 -13.18 5.61 -16.43
CA ASN A 60 -12.84 4.77 -17.57
C ASN A 60 -13.57 3.41 -17.59
N CYS A 61 -13.84 2.82 -16.41
CA CYS A 61 -14.38 1.46 -16.31
C CYS A 61 -15.78 1.38 -15.66
N GLY A 62 -16.32 2.47 -15.14
CA GLY A 62 -17.59 2.46 -14.41
C GLY A 62 -17.58 1.50 -13.21
N ALA A 63 -18.73 0.90 -12.92
CA ALA A 63 -18.89 -0.06 -11.82
C ALA A 63 -18.03 -1.33 -11.98
N ASP A 64 -17.66 -1.66 -13.22
CA ASP A 64 -16.78 -2.77 -13.56
C ASP A 64 -15.33 -2.52 -13.12
N GLY A 65 -14.95 -1.27 -12.87
CA GLY A 65 -13.65 -0.87 -12.33
C GLY A 65 -13.27 -1.64 -11.06
N ARG A 66 -14.27 -2.04 -10.27
CA ARG A 66 -14.06 -2.83 -9.04
C ARG A 66 -13.25 -4.11 -9.26
N ARG A 67 -13.31 -4.74 -10.44
CA ARG A 67 -12.57 -5.98 -10.73
C ARG A 67 -11.06 -5.80 -10.73
N TYR A 68 -10.59 -4.56 -10.91
CA TYR A 68 -9.17 -4.23 -10.95
C TYR A 68 -8.58 -3.99 -9.55
N ILE A 69 -9.39 -3.49 -8.61
CA ILE A 69 -8.95 -3.07 -7.27
C ILE A 69 -9.45 -3.95 -6.14
N LEU A 70 -10.61 -4.60 -6.29
CA LEU A 70 -11.16 -5.52 -5.30
C LEU A 70 -10.61 -6.93 -5.56
N ARG A 71 -9.41 -7.19 -5.05
CA ARG A 71 -8.87 -8.55 -4.93
C ARG A 71 -9.21 -9.09 -3.55
N ARG A 72 -9.41 -10.41 -3.43
CA ARG A 72 -9.32 -11.05 -2.10
C ARG A 72 -7.93 -10.73 -1.56
N ALA A 73 -7.88 -10.15 -0.36
CA ALA A 73 -6.62 -9.98 0.32
C ALA A 73 -6.07 -11.38 0.62
N GLU A 74 -4.93 -11.71 0.05
CA GLU A 74 -4.10 -12.78 0.58
C GLU A 74 -3.57 -12.31 1.95
N PRO A 75 -3.45 -13.21 2.94
CA PRO A 75 -2.85 -12.86 4.21
C PRO A 75 -1.49 -12.20 3.99
N VAL A 76 -1.24 -11.08 4.67
CA VAL A 76 0.08 -10.46 4.69
C VAL A 76 1.06 -11.51 5.20
N LYS A 77 1.99 -11.95 4.35
CA LYS A 77 3.10 -12.79 4.79
C LYS A 77 3.98 -11.93 5.69
N GLU A 78 4.33 -12.44 6.86
CA GLU A 78 5.29 -11.77 7.73
C GLU A 78 6.57 -11.47 6.93
N PRO A 79 7.08 -10.23 6.97
CA PRO A 79 8.34 -9.92 6.32
C PRO A 79 9.46 -10.74 6.96
N ASP A 80 10.32 -11.35 6.15
CA ASP A 80 11.57 -11.96 6.59
C ASP A 80 12.52 -10.84 7.06
N MET A 81 12.44 -10.56 8.36
CA MET A 81 13.30 -9.61 9.05
C MET A 81 14.64 -10.30 9.30
N GLY A 82 15.40 -10.51 8.21
CA GLY A 82 16.77 -11.03 8.26
C GLY A 82 17.59 -10.36 9.38
N PRO A 83 18.62 -11.03 9.92
CA PRO A 83 19.18 -10.68 11.22
C PRO A 83 19.57 -9.19 11.29
N MET A 84 18.98 -8.49 12.28
CA MET A 84 19.42 -7.16 12.68
C MET A 84 20.91 -7.23 13.02
N LYS A 85 21.73 -6.48 12.28
CA LYS A 85 23.14 -6.27 12.60
C LYS A 85 23.29 -5.29 13.76
#